data_AF-A0A6B8U0A6-F1
#
_entry.id   AF-A0A6B8U0A6-F1
#
_cell.length_a   1.000
_cell.length_b   1.000
_cell.length_c   1.000
_cell.angle_alpha   90.00
_cell.angle_beta   90.00
_cell.angle_gamma   90.00
#
_symmetry.space_group_name_H-M   'P 1'
#
loop_
_entity.id
_entity.type
_entity.pdbx_description
1 polymer ?
#
loop_
_entity_poly.entity_id
_entity_poly.type
_entity_poly.pdbx_seq_one_letter_code
_entity_poly.pdbx_strand_id
1 'polypeptide(L)'
;MHRPPSVRTVRQDINTKPFIAIWQVTRACGLVCKYCRADAQHEPHPDQSSTEEGKRLIDALSSYEKPLPLVVFVGGDPFEPAELEELTEFTSTSLTGSVEPRFCGVFFHSSGPMGNPAFAPVPIAKWPLIWP
;
A
#
# COMPACT_ATOMS: atom_id res chain seq x y z
N MET A 1 37.00 4.75 11.66
CA MET A 1 35.56 4.49 11.44
C MET A 1 35.44 3.33 10.45
N HIS A 2 34.99 2.17 10.91
CA HIS A 2 34.70 1.02 10.04
C HIS A 2 33.30 1.23 9.45
N ARG A 3 33.20 1.61 8.17
CA ARG A 3 31.90 1.69 7.50
C ARG A 3 31.46 0.24 7.23
N PRO A 4 30.30 -0.20 7.75
CA PRO A 4 29.80 -1.53 7.43
C PRO A 4 29.61 -1.63 5.90
N PRO A 5 29.82 -2.83 5.31
CA PRO A 5 29.66 -3.02 3.88
C PRO A 5 28.26 -2.59 3.44
N SER A 6 28.18 -1.93 2.29
CA SER A 6 26.90 -1.49 1.73
C SER A 6 26.04 -2.70 1.40
N VAL A 7 24.94 -2.88 2.13
CA VAL A 7 23.98 -3.99 1.94
C VAL A 7 23.26 -3.87 0.60
N ARG A 8 23.07 -2.64 0.10
CA ARG A 8 22.53 -2.35 -1.24
C ARG A 8 23.25 -1.15 -1.85
N THR A 9 23.61 -1.27 -3.13
CA THR A 9 24.14 -0.17 -3.94
C THR A 9 23.05 0.27 -4.91
N VAL A 10 22.64 1.53 -4.83
CA VAL A 10 21.65 2.09 -5.77
C VAL A 10 22.31 2.16 -7.15
N ARG A 11 21.72 1.48 -8.14
CA ARG A 11 22.25 1.38 -9.52
C ARG A 11 21.67 2.40 -10.48
N GLN A 12 20.85 3.31 -10.00
CA GLN A 12 20.10 4.29 -10.78
C GLN A 12 20.25 5.68 -10.16
N ASP A 13 20.18 6.72 -10.98
CA ASP A 13 20.26 8.09 -10.50
C ASP A 13 18.93 8.53 -9.88
N ILE A 14 18.93 8.74 -8.57
CA ILE A 14 17.75 9.13 -7.80
C ILE A 14 17.24 10.54 -8.15
N ASN A 15 18.06 11.36 -8.82
CA ASN A 15 17.65 12.69 -9.26
C ASN A 15 16.80 12.64 -10.53
N THR A 16 16.87 11.54 -11.28
CA THR A 16 16.13 11.38 -12.54
C THR A 16 14.96 10.40 -12.40
N LYS A 17 15.07 9.41 -11.51
CA LYS A 17 14.02 8.40 -11.30
C LYS A 17 14.00 7.89 -9.86
N PRO A 18 12.81 7.77 -9.24
CA PRO A 18 12.70 7.17 -7.92
C PRO A 18 13.00 5.67 -7.99
N PHE A 19 13.77 5.16 -7.01
CA PHE A 19 13.95 3.71 -6.86
C PHE A 19 12.70 3.04 -6.28
N ILE A 20 12.05 3.69 -5.31
CA ILE A 20 10.85 3.22 -4.62
C ILE A 20 9.88 4.40 -4.55
N ALA A 21 8.64 4.19 -4.98
CA ALA A 21 7.53 5.11 -4.79
C ALA A 21 6.63 4.57 -3.69
N ILE A 22 6.62 5.23 -2.54
CA ILE A 22 5.78 4.87 -1.39
C ILE A 22 4.55 5.77 -1.43
N TRP A 23 3.37 5.18 -1.62
CA TRP A 23 2.13 5.93 -1.79
C TRP A 23 1.15 5.63 -0.66
N GLN A 24 0.77 6.66 0.09
CA GLN A 24 -0.34 6.62 1.05
C GLN A 24 -1.67 6.65 0.30
N VAL A 25 -2.29 5.48 0.10
CA VAL A 25 -3.55 5.34 -0.67
C VAL A 25 -4.77 5.76 0.14
N THR A 26 -4.70 5.67 1.47
CA THR A 26 -5.80 6.09 2.35
C THR A 26 -5.30 6.48 3.74
N ARG A 27 -6.10 7.29 4.43
CA ARG A 27 -6.00 7.50 5.88
C ARG A 27 -7.00 6.66 6.68
N ALA A 28 -7.97 6.03 6.03
CA ALA A 28 -8.94 5.17 6.71
C ALA A 28 -8.21 4.02 7.42
N CYS A 29 -8.59 3.73 8.67
CA CYS A 29 -8.07 2.61 9.46
C CYS A 29 -8.97 2.35 10.67
N GLY A 30 -9.36 1.10 10.91
CA GLY A 30 -10.07 0.70 12.13
C GLY A 30 -9.32 0.94 13.45
N LEU A 31 -7.98 1.04 13.44
CA LEU A 31 -7.15 1.07 14.66
C LEU A 31 -6.73 2.47 15.14
N VAL A 32 -6.73 3.49 14.27
CA VAL A 32 -6.37 4.91 14.57
C VAL A 32 -5.28 5.05 15.65
N CYS A 33 -4.10 4.45 15.40
CA CYS A 33 -3.11 4.25 16.45
C CYS A 33 -2.50 5.58 16.95
N LYS A 34 -2.22 5.67 18.25
CA LYS A 34 -1.59 6.85 18.88
C LYS A 34 -0.28 7.33 18.22
N TYR A 35 0.51 6.40 17.67
CA TYR A 35 1.77 6.70 16.98
C TYR A 35 1.67 6.36 15.48
N CYS A 36 0.54 6.71 14.86
CA CYS A 36 0.32 6.40 13.46
C CYS A 36 1.15 7.31 12.54
N ARG A 37 2.08 6.73 11.79
CA ARG A 37 2.82 7.46 10.75
C ARG A 37 1.93 8.01 9.64
N ALA A 38 0.81 7.33 9.37
CA ALA A 38 -0.13 7.70 8.32
C ALA A 38 -1.23 8.66 8.79
N ASP A 39 -1.17 9.11 10.05
CA ASP A 39 -2.18 9.98 10.67
C ASP A 39 -3.61 9.47 10.39
N ALA A 40 -3.83 8.22 10.78
CA ALA A 40 -5.00 7.48 10.36
C ALA A 40 -6.27 8.00 11.07
N GLN A 41 -7.40 7.89 10.37
CA GLN A 41 -8.73 8.26 10.81
C GLN A 41 -9.69 7.12 10.49
N HIS A 42 -10.88 7.10 11.09
CA HIS A 42 -11.84 6.02 10.86
C HIS A 42 -12.46 6.06 9.46
N GLU A 43 -12.57 7.24 8.86
CA GLU A 43 -13.19 7.43 7.55
C GLU A 43 -12.14 7.84 6.51
N PRO A 44 -12.38 7.58 5.22
CA PRO A 44 -11.55 8.12 4.14
C PRO A 44 -11.40 9.65 4.23
N HIS A 45 -10.24 10.17 3.83
CA HIS A 45 -10.05 11.61 3.75
C HIS A 45 -10.82 12.16 2.54
N PRO A 46 -11.48 13.32 2.62
CA PRO A 46 -12.20 13.89 1.48
C PRO A 46 -11.30 14.14 0.26
N ASP A 47 -10.03 14.49 0.50
CA ASP A 47 -9.01 14.68 -0.54
C ASP A 47 -8.22 13.39 -0.85
N GLN A 48 -8.75 12.21 -0.53
CA GLN A 48 -8.14 10.95 -0.93
C GLN A 48 -8.12 10.84 -2.46
N SER A 49 -7.00 10.38 -3.01
CA SER A 49 -6.86 10.18 -4.45
C SER A 49 -7.89 9.18 -4.97
N SER A 50 -8.49 9.52 -6.11
CA SER A 50 -9.37 8.62 -6.86
C SER A 50 -8.59 7.49 -7.53
N THR A 51 -9.29 6.41 -7.90
CA THR A 51 -8.72 5.28 -8.65
C THR A 51 -8.08 5.73 -9.96
N GLU A 52 -8.70 6.67 -10.65
CA GLU A 52 -8.21 7.20 -11.93
C GLU A 52 -6.91 8.00 -11.76
N GLU A 53 -6.78 8.77 -10.69
CA GLU A 53 -5.52 9.44 -10.34
C GLU A 53 -4.43 8.42 -9.99
N GLY A 54 -4.81 7.35 -9.28
CA GLY A 54 -3.91 6.24 -8.98
C GLY A 54 -3.36 5.54 -10.22
N LYS A 55 -4.24 5.22 -11.18
CA LYS A 55 -3.83 4.64 -12.46
C LYS A 55 -2.91 5.57 -13.23
N ARG A 56 -3.21 6.88 -13.28
CA ARG A 56 -2.33 7.88 -13.92
C ARG A 56 -0.96 7.95 -13.25
N LEU A 57 -0.89 7.85 -11.93
CA LEU A 57 0.38 7.79 -11.21
C LEU A 57 1.16 6.53 -11.57
N ILE A 58 0.52 5.37 -11.58
CA ILE A 58 1.15 4.09 -11.96
C ILE A 58 1.65 4.14 -13.41
N ASP A 59 0.87 4.72 -14.32
CA ASP A 59 1.25 4.91 -15.72
C ASP A 59 2.46 5.86 -15.89
N ALA A 60 2.48 6.96 -15.13
CA ALA A 60 3.64 7.84 -15.09
C ALA A 60 4.90 7.11 -14.56
N LEU A 61 4.74 6.23 -13.55
CA LEU A 61 5.83 5.42 -13.01
C LEU A 61 6.28 4.30 -13.96
N SER A 62 5.37 3.76 -14.79
CA SER A 62 5.69 2.74 -15.79
C SER A 62 6.39 3.34 -17.02
N SER A 63 6.26 4.65 -17.26
CA SER A 63 6.91 5.36 -18.37
C SER A 63 8.43 5.50 -18.24
N TYR A 64 8.99 5.26 -17.06
CA TYR A 64 10.43 5.32 -16.85
C TYR A 64 11.18 4.20 -17.57
N GLU A 65 12.44 4.44 -17.93
CA GLU A 65 13.31 3.39 -18.43
C GLU A 65 13.57 2.31 -17.36
N LYS A 66 13.78 1.07 -17.79
CA LYS A 66 14.13 -0.02 -16.87
C LYS A 66 15.47 0.26 -16.17
N PRO A 67 15.66 -0.14 -14.90
CA PRO A 67 14.70 -0.83 -14.04
C PRO A 67 13.57 0.11 -13.57
N LEU A 68 12.34 -0.42 -13.52
CA LEU A 68 11.17 0.34 -13.08
C LEU A 68 11.20 0.57 -11.56
N PRO A 69 10.59 1.67 -11.06
CA PRO A 69 10.39 1.87 -9.63
C PRO A 69 9.54 0.77 -9.01
N LEU A 70 9.85 0.41 -7.77
CA LEU A 70 8.95 -0.41 -6.94
C LEU A 70 7.86 0.49 -6.36
N VAL A 71 6.60 0.16 -6.56
CA VAL A 71 5.48 0.87 -5.90
C VAL A 71 5.10 0.14 -4.62
N VAL A 72 5.01 0.88 -3.52
CA VAL A 72 4.58 0.36 -2.22
C VAL A 72 3.33 1.11 -1.77
N PHE A 73 2.20 0.41 -1.74
CA PHE A 73 0.94 0.92 -1.23
C PHE A 73 0.94 0.84 0.30
N VAL A 74 0.79 2.00 0.92
CA VAL A 74 0.78 2.19 2.38
C VAL A 74 -0.39 3.09 2.77
N GLY A 75 -0.60 3.33 4.06
CA GLY A 75 -1.65 4.23 4.53
C GLY A 75 -2.02 3.97 5.97
N GLY A 76 -3.27 4.27 6.31
CA GLY A 76 -3.94 3.77 7.50
C GLY A 76 -3.99 2.24 7.45
N ASP A 77 -5.07 1.67 6.94
CA ASP A 77 -5.10 0.31 6.44
C ASP A 77 -5.40 0.35 4.93
N PRO A 78 -4.44 -0.03 4.06
CA PRO A 78 -4.63 0.00 2.62
C PRO A 78 -5.75 -0.93 2.14
N PHE A 79 -6.29 -1.82 2.98
CA PHE A 79 -7.45 -2.65 2.67
C PHE A 79 -8.81 -2.00 2.93
N GLU A 80 -8.86 -0.82 3.55
CA GLU A 80 -10.12 -0.08 3.77
C GLU A 80 -10.75 0.44 2.46
N PRO A 81 -10.00 0.95 1.47
CA PRO A 81 -10.54 1.33 0.17
C PRO A 81 -10.94 0.10 -0.64
N ALA A 82 -12.16 0.09 -1.18
CA ALA A 82 -12.63 -0.99 -2.07
C ALA A 82 -11.83 -1.05 -3.38
N GLU A 83 -11.17 0.05 -3.74
CA GLU A 83 -10.50 0.24 -5.03
C GLU A 83 -9.04 -0.26 -5.04
N LEU A 84 -8.50 -0.74 -3.91
CA LEU A 84 -7.12 -1.27 -3.85
C LEU A 84 -6.92 -2.47 -4.78
N GLU A 85 -7.92 -3.37 -4.89
CA GLU A 85 -7.84 -4.56 -5.76
C GLU A 85 -7.56 -4.14 -7.21
N GLU A 86 -8.32 -3.17 -7.72
CA GLU A 86 -8.18 -2.64 -9.06
C GLU A 86 -6.81 -1.97 -9.31
N LEU A 87 -6.32 -1.18 -8.34
CA LEU A 87 -5.00 -0.56 -8.43
C LEU A 87 -3.87 -1.59 -8.42
N THR A 88 -4.02 -2.66 -7.65
CA THR A 88 -3.01 -3.74 -7.56
C THR A 88 -2.97 -4.54 -8.86
N GLU A 89 -4.13 -4.85 -9.44
CA GLU A 89 -4.24 -5.48 -10.75
C GLU A 89 -3.57 -4.62 -11.83
N PHE A 90 -3.94 -3.33 -11.92
CA PHE A 90 -3.35 -2.40 -12.89
C PHE A 90 -1.84 -2.30 -12.73
N THR A 91 -1.35 -2.22 -11.48
CA THR A 91 0.08 -2.20 -11.17
C THR A 91 0.78 -3.45 -11.66
N SER A 92 0.23 -4.64 -11.37
CA SER A 92 0.88 -5.92 -11.74
C SER A 92 1.12 -6.10 -13.24
N THR A 93 0.28 -5.46 -14.08
CA THR A 93 0.45 -5.45 -15.53
C THR A 93 1.55 -4.50 -16.01
N SER A 94 1.88 -3.49 -15.21
CA SER A 94 2.73 -2.36 -15.61
C SER A 94 4.10 -2.34 -14.92
N LEU A 95 4.18 -2.72 -13.64
CA LEU A 95 5.38 -2.67 -12.80
C LEU A 95 5.26 -3.57 -11.56
N THR A 96 6.29 -3.63 -10.72
CA THR A 96 6.26 -4.40 -9.46
C THR A 96 5.61 -3.59 -8.35
N GLY A 97 4.57 -4.15 -7.72
CA GLY A 97 3.87 -3.58 -6.57
C GLY A 97 4.07 -4.38 -5.29
N SER A 98 3.92 -3.71 -4.15
CA SER A 98 3.84 -4.30 -2.81
C SER A 98 2.80 -3.54 -1.97
N VAL A 99 2.13 -4.24 -1.05
CA VAL A 99 1.16 -3.64 -0.13
C VAL A 99 1.66 -3.87 1.29
N GLU A 100 1.76 -2.81 2.09
CA GLU A 100 2.15 -2.90 3.50
C GLU A 100 0.96 -2.54 4.40
N PRO A 101 0.16 -3.55 4.81
CA PRO A 101 -0.96 -3.32 5.71
C PRO A 101 -0.50 -3.11 7.16
N ARG A 102 -1.23 -2.29 7.91
CA ARG A 102 -1.04 -2.14 9.37
C ARG A 102 -1.81 -3.24 10.09
N PHE A 103 -1.35 -4.46 9.90
CA PHE A 103 -1.93 -5.66 10.49
C PHE A 103 -1.43 -5.86 11.93
N CYS A 104 -2.12 -5.28 12.92
CA CYS A 104 -1.92 -5.67 14.33
C CYS A 104 -3.08 -6.53 14.86
N GLY A 105 -4.01 -7.00 14.02
CA GLY A 105 -5.30 -7.48 14.55
C GLY A 105 -6.09 -8.54 13.77
N VAL A 106 -5.54 -9.26 12.80
CA VAL A 106 -6.28 -10.45 12.30
C VAL A 106 -5.90 -11.64 13.13
N PHE A 107 -6.57 -11.72 14.28
CA PHE A 107 -6.96 -12.89 15.08
C PHE A 107 -7.23 -12.44 16.52
N PHE A 108 -8.35 -11.74 16.75
CA PHE A 108 -9.01 -11.80 18.06
C PHE A 108 -10.53 -11.71 17.86
N HIS A 109 -11.11 -12.82 17.42
CA HIS A 109 -12.52 -13.11 17.64
C HIS A 109 -12.70 -13.34 19.15
N SER A 110 -12.94 -12.27 19.91
CA SER A 110 -13.57 -12.34 21.23
C SER A 110 -14.97 -11.76 21.07
N SER A 111 -15.94 -12.66 20.92
CA SER A 111 -17.37 -12.45 21.07
C SER A 111 -17.76 -11.24 21.93
N GLY A 112 -18.35 -10.22 21.31
CA GLY A 112 -18.95 -9.05 21.96
C GLY A 112 -19.72 -8.22 20.93
N PRO A 113 -20.98 -7.80 21.19
CA PRO A 113 -21.91 -7.37 20.16
C PRO A 113 -21.86 -5.86 19.97
N MET A 114 -21.16 -5.38 18.94
CA MET A 114 -21.51 -4.12 18.26
C MET A 114 -21.19 -4.28 16.79
N GLY A 115 -22.25 -4.47 16.01
CA GLY A 115 -22.17 -4.66 14.57
C GLY A 115 -21.76 -3.35 13.88
N ASN A 116 -20.65 -3.40 13.16
CA ASN A 116 -20.56 -2.72 11.89
C ASN A 116 -20.62 -3.80 10.79
N PRO A 117 -21.73 -3.93 10.05
CA PRO A 117 -21.90 -4.99 9.04
C PRO A 117 -21.09 -4.76 7.75
N ALA A 118 -20.23 -3.74 7.66
CA ALA A 118 -19.46 -3.45 6.44
C ALA A 118 -18.16 -4.27 6.30
N PHE A 119 -17.69 -4.96 7.36
CA PHE A 119 -16.47 -5.77 7.29
C PHE A 119 -16.79 -7.19 6.81
N ALA A 120 -17.03 -7.34 5.50
CA ALA A 120 -16.91 -8.65 4.87
C ALA A 120 -15.42 -9.05 4.86
N PRO A 121 -15.04 -10.23 5.37
CA PRO A 121 -13.66 -10.69 5.27
C PRO A 121 -13.30 -10.86 3.80
N VAL A 122 -12.33 -10.08 3.31
CA VAL A 122 -11.72 -10.35 1.99
C VAL A 122 -11.08 -11.74 2.08
N PRO A 123 -11.57 -12.73 1.31
CA PRO A 123 -11.07 -14.09 1.45
C PRO A 123 -9.61 -14.15 1.02
N ILE A 124 -8.76 -14.59 1.96
CA ILE A 124 -7.32 -14.87 1.78
C ILE A 124 -7.04 -15.75 0.54
N ALA A 125 -8.05 -16.51 0.07
CA ALA A 125 -7.99 -17.38 -1.09
C ALA A 125 -7.73 -16.68 -2.45
N LYS A 126 -7.84 -15.35 -2.56
CA LYS A 126 -7.53 -14.60 -3.80
C LYS A 126 -6.07 -14.17 -3.95
N TRP A 127 -5.21 -14.43 -2.95
CA TRP A 127 -3.84 -13.90 -2.87
C TRP A 127 -2.69 -14.91 -3.15
N PRO A 128 -2.81 -15.97 -3.99
CA PRO A 128 -1.77 -17.00 -4.06
C PRO A 128 -0.53 -16.65 -4.88
N LEU A 129 -0.31 -15.39 -5.32
CA LEU A 129 0.78 -15.07 -6.25
C LEU A 129 1.73 -13.93 -5.83
N ILE A 130 1.66 -13.42 -4.59
CA ILE A 130 2.51 -12.29 -4.15
C ILE A 130 3.53 -12.68 -3.05
N TRP A 131 3.57 -13.94 -2.63
CA TRP A 131 4.56 -14.42 -1.64
C TRP A 131 5.33 -15.65 -2.17
N PRO A 132 6.68 -15.64 -2.21
CA PRO A 132 7.46 -16.86 -2.44
C PRO A 132 7.43 -17.81 -1.24
#